data_AF-A0A3F2RAX2-F1
#
_entry.id   AF-A0A3F2RAX2-F1
#
_cell.length_a   1.000
_cell.length_b   1.000
_cell.length_c   1.000
_cell.angle_alpha   90.00
_cell.angle_beta   90.00
_cell.angle_gamma   90.00
#
_symmetry.space_group_name_H-M   'P 1'
#
loop_
_entity.id
_entity.type
_entity.pdbx_description
1 polymer ?
#
loop_
_entity_poly.entity_id
_entity_poly.type
_entity_poly.pdbx_seq_one_letter_code
_entity_poly.pdbx_strand_id
1 'polypeptide(L)'
;MLLVRRTLLANTRGLLGRTFANTTSSTGFSYPGARSLEQIVKLELLENEQAPQIRSIWEDFHADKDDAVATTLLADEFQSIVKRATAAPYFIFPVYRQEGFFNM
;
A
#
# COMPACT_ATOMS: atom_id res chain seq x y z
N MET A 1 21.15 13.92 -47.39
CA MET A 1 19.85 13.40 -47.85
C MET A 1 19.24 12.59 -46.72
N LEU A 2 18.08 13.06 -46.22
CA LEU A 2 17.13 12.43 -45.28
C LEU A 2 17.55 12.10 -43.83
N LEU A 3 17.46 13.17 -43.03
CA LEU A 3 16.94 13.24 -41.67
C LEU A 3 15.77 12.27 -41.41
N VAL A 4 15.89 11.39 -40.40
CA VAL A 4 14.72 10.76 -39.76
C VAL A 4 14.70 11.15 -38.29
N ARG A 5 13.99 12.25 -38.03
CA ARG A 5 13.44 12.57 -36.72
C ARG A 5 12.38 11.51 -36.40
N ARG A 6 12.60 10.67 -35.40
CA ARG A 6 11.50 9.98 -34.72
C ARG A 6 11.22 10.69 -33.41
N THR A 7 10.11 11.40 -33.45
CA THR A 7 9.46 12.16 -32.40
C THR A 7 9.21 11.32 -31.16
N LEU A 8 9.46 11.95 -30.01
CA LEU A 8 8.98 11.57 -28.69
C LEU A 8 7.50 11.18 -28.74
N LEU A 9 7.18 9.98 -28.28
CA LEU A 9 5.85 9.69 -27.73
C LEU A 9 6.03 9.53 -26.23
N ALA A 10 5.90 10.66 -25.53
CA ALA A 10 5.63 10.67 -24.10
C ALA A 10 4.29 9.95 -23.90
N ASN A 11 4.36 8.69 -23.48
CA ASN A 11 3.18 7.95 -23.06
C ASN A 11 2.86 8.35 -21.61
N THR A 12 2.33 9.56 -21.43
CA THR A 12 1.62 9.91 -20.20
C THR A 12 0.31 9.13 -20.18
N ARG A 13 0.40 7.84 -19.84
CA ARG A 13 -0.74 7.14 -19.25
C ARG A 13 -0.95 7.81 -17.91
N GLY A 14 -2.02 8.61 -17.86
CA GLY A 14 -2.44 9.31 -16.66
C GLY A 14 -2.37 8.36 -15.47
N LEU A 15 -1.79 8.88 -14.40
CA LEU A 15 -1.94 8.32 -13.07
C LEU A 15 -3.45 8.32 -12.78
N LEU A 16 -4.13 7.23 -13.14
CA LEU A 16 -5.36 6.86 -12.48
C LEU A 16 -4.95 6.63 -11.03
N GLY A 17 -5.07 7.68 -10.22
CA GLY A 17 -5.05 7.54 -8.77
C GLY A 17 -5.97 6.38 -8.47
N ARG A 18 -5.41 5.34 -7.84
CA ARG A 18 -6.22 4.25 -7.31
C ARG A 18 -7.06 4.88 -6.20
N THR A 19 -8.23 5.37 -6.55
CA THR A 19 -9.22 5.79 -5.57
C THR A 19 -9.59 4.53 -4.81
N PHE A 20 -9.19 4.43 -3.55
CA PHE A 20 -9.73 3.44 -2.64
C PHE A 20 -11.18 3.84 -2.37
N ALA A 21 -12.08 3.52 -3.31
CA ALA A 21 -13.49 3.79 -3.17
C ALA A 21 -14.06 2.85 -2.10
N ASN A 22 -14.41 3.43 -0.95
CA ASN A 22 -15.10 2.69 0.10
C ASN A 22 -16.51 2.38 -0.40
N THR A 23 -16.81 1.10 -0.66
CA THR A 23 -18.14 0.70 -1.13
C THR A 23 -19.03 0.50 0.09
N THR A 24 -19.64 1.58 0.59
CA THR A 24 -20.78 1.44 1.52
C THR A 24 -22.00 1.02 0.70
N SER A 25 -22.15 -0.29 0.43
CA SER A 25 -23.35 -0.80 -0.23
C SER A 25 -24.53 -0.72 0.73
N SER A 26 -25.62 -0.09 0.30
CA SER A 26 -26.91 -0.03 1.03
C SER A 26 -27.65 -1.38 1.05
N THR A 27 -27.09 -2.41 0.44
CA THR A 27 -27.50 -3.81 0.58
C THR A 27 -26.45 -4.52 1.44
N GLY A 28 -26.90 -5.19 2.51
CA GLY A 28 -26.09 -5.68 3.64
C GLY A 28 -25.09 -6.82 3.36
N PHE A 29 -24.52 -6.88 2.16
CA PHE A 29 -23.44 -7.78 1.82
C PHE A 29 -22.38 -7.04 0.98
N SER A 30 -21.24 -6.74 1.60
CA SER A 30 -20.03 -6.27 0.92
C SER A 30 -18.93 -7.32 1.04
N TYR A 31 -18.15 -7.49 -0.02
CA TYR A 31 -16.93 -8.31 0.06
C TYR A 31 -15.93 -7.63 1.01
N PRO A 32 -15.17 -8.38 1.83
CA PRO A 32 -14.13 -7.80 2.65
C PRO A 32 -13.07 -7.17 1.75
N GLY A 33 -13.18 -5.85 1.57
CA GLY A 33 -12.20 -5.02 0.90
C GLY A 33 -11.15 -4.54 1.88
N ALA A 34 -10.05 -3.98 1.35
CA ALA A 34 -9.07 -3.32 2.19
C ALA A 34 -9.75 -2.19 2.99
N ARG A 35 -9.59 -2.21 4.32
CA ARG A 35 -10.11 -1.16 5.19
C ARG A 35 -9.36 0.15 4.94
N SER A 36 -10.07 1.27 4.94
CA SER A 36 -9.44 2.59 4.95
C SER A 36 -8.81 2.87 6.32
N LEU A 37 -7.87 3.83 6.38
CA LEU A 37 -7.23 4.20 7.64
C LEU A 37 -8.24 4.70 8.69
N GLU A 38 -9.23 5.49 8.26
CA GLU A 38 -10.35 5.99 9.08
C GLU A 38 -11.19 4.87 9.74
N GLN A 39 -11.21 3.67 9.16
CA GLN A 39 -11.91 2.52 9.74
C GLN A 39 -11.07 1.82 10.82
N ILE A 40 -9.79 2.16 10.94
CA ILE A 40 -8.84 1.54 11.87
C ILE A 40 -8.51 2.53 13.01
N VAL A 41 -8.35 3.82 12.68
CA VAL A 41 -7.97 4.88 13.62
C VAL A 41 -8.89 6.09 13.50
N LYS A 42 -8.99 6.87 14.58
CA LYS A 42 -9.70 8.16 14.60
C LYS A 42 -8.78 9.26 14.08
N LEU A 43 -8.96 9.66 12.81
CA LEU A 43 -8.07 10.64 12.16
C LEU A 43 -8.07 11.99 12.89
N GLU A 44 -9.22 12.44 13.38
CA GLU A 44 -9.36 13.69 14.10
C GLU A 44 -8.50 13.77 15.37
N LEU A 45 -8.17 12.62 15.98
CA LEU A 45 -7.25 12.58 17.12
C LEU A 45 -5.80 12.62 16.65
N LEU A 46 -5.47 11.88 15.59
CA LEU A 46 -4.10 11.83 15.05
C LEU A 46 -3.65 13.15 14.41
N GLU A 47 -4.56 13.92 13.82
CA GLU A 47 -4.24 15.22 13.21
C GLU A 47 -3.65 16.23 14.21
N ASN A 48 -3.95 16.07 15.50
CA ASN A 48 -3.46 16.92 16.57
C ASN A 48 -2.15 16.42 17.19
N GLU A 49 -1.65 15.27 16.76
CA GLU A 49 -0.46 14.62 17.32
C GLU A 49 0.79 14.83 16.46
N GLN A 50 1.97 14.75 17.10
CA GLN A 50 3.23 14.80 16.37
C GLN A 50 3.55 13.43 15.74
N ALA A 51 4.30 13.42 14.62
CA ALA A 51 4.64 12.20 13.90
C ALA A 51 5.23 11.06 14.78
N PRO A 52 6.13 11.31 15.75
CA PRO A 52 6.62 10.25 16.64
C PRO A 52 5.51 9.64 17.51
N GLN A 53 4.55 10.47 17.94
CA GLN A 53 3.42 10.03 18.77
C GLN A 53 2.42 9.21 17.94
N ILE A 54 2.12 9.66 16.71
CA ILE A 54 1.28 8.90 15.76
C ILE A 54 1.89 7.51 15.51
N ARG A 55 3.22 7.44 15.35
CA ARG A 55 3.94 6.18 15.20
C ARG A 55 3.75 5.26 16.41
N SER A 56 3.97 5.77 17.63
CA SER A 56 3.77 4.98 18.86
C SER A 56 2.35 4.43 18.92
N ILE A 57 1.34 5.28 18.73
CA ILE A 57 -0.07 4.88 18.74
C ILE A 57 -0.34 3.74 17.74
N TRP A 58 0.23 3.83 16.54
CA TRP A 58 0.04 2.82 15.49
C TRP A 58 0.72 1.48 15.81
N GLU A 59 1.97 1.52 16.28
CA GLU A 59 2.76 0.35 16.65
C GLU A 59 2.16 -0.34 17.90
N ASP A 60 1.82 0.44 18.93
CA ASP A 60 1.21 -0.05 20.17
C ASP A 60 -0.16 -0.70 19.91
N PHE A 61 -0.98 -0.14 19.02
CA PHE A 61 -2.28 -0.71 18.66
C PHE A 61 -2.19 -2.09 17.98
N HIS A 62 -1.03 -2.47 17.43
CA HIS A 62 -0.81 -3.76 16.78
C HIS A 62 0.15 -4.69 17.53
N ALA A 63 0.79 -4.24 18.61
CA ALA A 63 1.84 -4.97 19.30
C ALA A 63 1.38 -6.37 19.79
N ASP A 64 0.15 -6.48 20.28
CA ASP A 64 -0.40 -7.73 20.85
C ASP A 64 -1.20 -8.56 19.83
N LYS A 65 -1.14 -8.23 18.54
CA LYS A 65 -1.89 -8.94 17.49
C LYS A 65 -0.99 -9.94 16.77
N ASP A 66 -1.28 -11.23 16.97
CA ASP A 66 -0.52 -12.33 16.34
C ASP A 66 -0.66 -12.38 14.81
N ASP A 67 -1.69 -11.74 14.26
CA ASP A 67 -2.04 -11.75 12.83
C ASP A 67 -1.68 -10.44 12.10
N ALA A 68 -0.95 -9.53 12.75
CA ALA A 68 -0.63 -8.24 12.19
C ALA A 68 0.87 -7.90 12.29
N VAL A 69 1.34 -7.10 11.33
CA VAL A 69 2.64 -6.43 11.39
C VAL A 69 2.39 -4.93 11.23
N ALA A 70 2.93 -4.13 12.13
CA ALA A 70 2.85 -2.67 12.06
C ALA A 70 4.24 -2.05 11.95
N THR A 71 4.34 -1.03 11.12
CA THR A 71 5.51 -0.17 10.98
C THR A 71 5.09 1.18 10.39
N THR A 72 6.00 2.14 10.40
CA THR A 72 5.85 3.43 9.72
C THR A 72 6.99 3.62 8.73
N LEU A 73 6.75 4.39 7.67
CA LEU A 73 7.72 4.69 6.62
C LEU A 73 7.86 6.19 6.46
N LEU A 74 9.06 6.64 6.10
CA LEU A 74 9.23 8.00 5.62
C LEU A 74 8.58 8.16 4.24
N ALA A 75 8.22 9.40 3.91
CA ALA A 75 7.50 9.69 2.67
C ALA A 75 8.28 9.26 1.43
N ASP A 76 9.59 9.50 1.40
CA ASP A 76 10.49 9.15 0.30
C ASP A 76 10.68 7.63 0.13
N GLU A 77 10.74 6.88 1.24
CA GLU A 77 10.77 5.42 1.24
C GLU A 77 9.48 4.86 0.62
N PHE A 78 8.32 5.36 1.06
CA PHE A 78 7.03 4.96 0.52
C PHE A 78 6.91 5.28 -0.98
N GLN A 79 7.26 6.50 -1.40
CA GLN A 79 7.24 6.87 -2.81
C GLN A 79 8.14 5.99 -3.67
N SER A 80 9.31 5.62 -3.15
CA SER A 80 10.23 4.70 -3.83
C SER A 80 9.62 3.30 -4.02
N ILE A 81 8.91 2.79 -3.00
CA ILE A 81 8.19 1.52 -3.08
C ILE A 81 7.06 1.62 -4.12
N VAL A 82 6.22 2.64 -4.05
CA VAL A 82 5.09 2.83 -4.98
C VAL A 82 5.57 2.91 -6.42
N LYS A 83 6.64 3.68 -6.68
CA LYS A 83 7.24 3.79 -8.01
C LYS A 83 7.70 2.43 -8.55
N ARG A 84 8.41 1.64 -7.75
CA ARG A 84 8.90 0.32 -8.16
C ARG A 84 7.77 -0.69 -8.33
N ALA A 85 6.83 -0.73 -7.40
CA ALA A 85 5.66 -1.63 -7.46
C ALA A 85 4.76 -1.33 -8.66
N THR A 86 4.64 -0.06 -9.05
CA THR A 86 3.89 0.33 -10.26
C THR A 86 4.60 -0.12 -11.53
N ALA A 87 5.94 -0.03 -11.57
CA ALA A 87 6.74 -0.46 -12.72
C ALA A 87 6.85 -1.99 -12.84
N ALA A 88 6.86 -2.71 -11.72
CA ALA A 88 6.96 -4.16 -11.64
C ALA A 88 5.91 -4.71 -10.63
N PRO A 89 4.67 -4.96 -11.08
CA PRO A 89 3.55 -5.32 -10.19
C PRO A 89 3.59 -6.77 -9.67
N TYR A 90 4.46 -7.62 -10.23
CA TYR A 90 4.65 -9.00 -9.80
C TYR A 90 6.07 -9.20 -9.28
N PHE A 91 6.21 -9.94 -8.19
CA PHE A 91 7.49 -10.33 -7.62
C PHE A 91 7.45 -11.79 -7.17
N ILE A 92 8.60 -12.44 -7.16
CA ILE A 92 8.79 -13.77 -6.58
C ILE A 92 9.63 -13.59 -5.33
N PHE A 93 9.12 -14.08 -4.19
CA PHE A 93 9.85 -14.08 -2.93
C PHE A 93 10.01 -15.51 -2.43
N PRO A 94 11.24 -16.04 -2.39
CA PRO A 94 11.47 -17.38 -1.89
C PRO A 94 11.20 -17.43 -0.39
N VAL A 95 10.34 -18.35 0.04
CA VAL A 95 10.10 -18.63 1.45
C VAL A 95 10.93 -19.86 1.80
N TYR A 96 12.07 -19.62 2.44
CA TYR A 96 12.94 -20.69 2.91
C TYR A 96 12.32 -21.36 4.14
N ARG A 97 12.29 -22.69 4.16
CA ARG A 97 11.84 -23.50 5.28
C ARG A 97 12.96 -24.44 5.69
N GLN A 98 13.05 -24.76 6.98
CA GLN A 98 14.04 -25.72 7.46
C GLN A 98 13.67 -27.15 7.04
N GLU A 99 12.38 -27.54 7.08
CA GLU A 99 11.85 -28.82 6.57
C GLU A 99 10.41 -28.70 6.01
N GLY A 100 10.00 -29.68 5.17
CA GLY A 100 8.63 -29.87 4.67
C GLY A 100 8.49 -29.94 3.13
N PHE A 101 7.70 -30.90 2.63
CA PHE A 101 7.29 -30.98 1.21
C PHE A 101 6.03 -30.14 0.96
N PHE A 102 5.93 -29.49 -0.22
CA PHE A 102 4.66 -28.97 -0.70
C PHE A 102 3.79 -30.14 -1.14
N ASN A 103 2.83 -30.55 -0.31
CA ASN A 103 1.68 -31.30 -0.81
C ASN A 103 0.69 -30.28 -1.38
N MET A 104 0.54 -30.31 -2.71
CA MET A 104 -0.61 -29.73 -3.41
C MET A 104 -1.72 -30.77 -3.49
#